data_AF-A0A2T4GTS8-F1
#
_entry.id   AF-A0A2T4GTS8-F1
#
_cell.length_a   1.000
_cell.length_b   1.000
_cell.length_c   1.000
_cell.angle_alpha   90.00
_cell.angle_beta   90.00
_cell.angle_gamma   90.00
#
_symmetry.space_group_name_H-M   'P 1'
#
loop_
_entity.id
_entity.type
_entity.pdbx_description
1 polymer ?
#
loop_
_entity_poly.entity_id
_entity_poly.type
_entity_poly.pdbx_seq_one_letter_code
_entity_poly.pdbx_strand_id
1 'polypeptide(L)'
;MGVLDGSGDKKVVEWIKELEDNAAKAKKKKGQLVKGHQPQSNITTKFMAKLLGKCIITPSSTPGAGFIETILGTAYPFPNSKVPYPPCTIAEKDLKPIRIPEMQLDTHHRGHKVLLHILTPPDRNEAVLAIAEDEEGTPILLRLF
;
A
#
# COMPACT_ATOMS: atom_id res chain seq x y z
N MET A 1 -21.85 -18.24 1.10
CA MET A 1 -20.66 -18.75 0.36
C MET A 1 -19.91 -19.69 1.29
N GLY A 2 -19.69 -20.94 0.88
CA GLY A 2 -18.87 -21.89 1.63
C GLY A 2 -17.40 -21.50 1.51
N VAL A 3 -16.67 -21.47 2.62
CA VAL A 3 -15.22 -21.26 2.61
C VAL A 3 -14.60 -22.48 1.93
N LEU A 4 -13.91 -22.27 0.81
CA LEU A 4 -13.14 -23.32 0.15
C LEU A 4 -11.86 -23.57 0.97
N ASP A 5 -11.63 -24.82 1.36
CA ASP A 5 -10.41 -25.22 2.05
C ASP A 5 -9.25 -25.34 1.04
N GLY A 6 -8.32 -24.40 1.12
CA GLY A 6 -7.11 -24.36 0.28
C GLY A 6 -5.92 -25.14 0.84
N SER A 7 -6.06 -25.83 1.98
CA SER A 7 -4.95 -26.54 2.65
C SER A 7 -4.33 -27.67 1.81
N GLY A 8 -5.06 -28.21 0.84
CA GLY A 8 -4.59 -29.23 -0.09
C GLY A 8 -3.78 -28.71 -1.28
N ASP A 9 -3.82 -27.42 -1.58
CA ASP A 9 -3.07 -26.83 -2.70
C ASP A 9 -1.68 -26.38 -2.25
N LYS A 10 -0.64 -27.08 -2.73
CA LYS A 10 0.76 -26.80 -2.41
C LYS A 10 1.16 -25.35 -2.72
N LYS A 11 0.64 -24.77 -3.81
CA LYS A 11 0.98 -23.39 -4.20
C LYS A 11 0.42 -22.39 -3.21
N VAL A 12 -0.81 -22.62 -2.74
CA VAL A 12 -1.47 -21.77 -1.75
C VAL A 12 -0.73 -21.85 -0.41
N VAL A 13 -0.35 -23.05 0.02
CA VAL A 13 0.39 -23.26 1.27
C VAL A 13 1.78 -22.63 1.23
N GLU A 14 2.52 -22.80 0.14
CA GLU A 14 3.83 -22.15 -0.05
C GLU A 14 3.72 -20.63 -0.02
N TRP A 15 2.70 -20.09 -0.70
CA TRP A 15 2.45 -18.66 -0.71
C TRP A 15 2.10 -18.11 0.68
N ILE A 16 1.27 -18.80 1.45
CA ILE A 16 0.95 -18.41 2.84
C ILE A 16 2.21 -18.38 3.71
N LYS A 17 3.08 -19.40 3.61
CA LYS A 17 4.35 -19.43 4.35
C LYS A 17 5.24 -18.26 3.97
N GLU A 18 5.33 -17.92 2.69
CA GLU A 18 6.09 -16.75 2.22
C GLU A 18 5.53 -15.44 2.82
N LEU A 19 4.21 -15.29 2.88
CA LEU A 19 3.55 -14.14 3.51
C LEU A 19 3.87 -14.07 5.01
N GLU A 20 3.81 -15.19 5.72
CA GLU A 20 4.15 -15.26 7.15
C GLU A 20 5.62 -14.89 7.41
N ASP A 21 6.54 -15.42 6.60
CA ASP A 21 7.96 -15.11 6.68
C ASP A 21 8.23 -13.63 6.40
N ASN A 22 7.57 -13.08 5.38
CA ASN A 22 7.68 -11.66 5.04
C ASN A 22 7.10 -10.77 6.13
N ALA A 23 5.96 -11.15 6.72
CA ALA A 23 5.38 -10.45 7.86
C ALA A 23 6.29 -10.51 9.10
N ALA A 24 6.92 -11.65 9.38
CA ALA A 24 7.88 -11.80 10.47
C ALA A 24 9.13 -10.93 10.24
N LYS A 25 9.67 -10.90 9.01
CA LYS A 25 10.78 -10.02 8.62
C LYS A 25 10.40 -8.55 8.73
N ALA A 26 9.19 -8.17 8.33
CA ALA A 26 8.70 -6.79 8.44
C ALA A 26 8.55 -6.35 9.90
N LYS A 27 8.00 -7.21 10.77
CA LYS A 27 7.90 -6.95 12.21
C LYS A 27 9.26 -6.68 12.86
N LYS A 28 10.32 -7.39 12.43
CA LYS A 28 11.70 -7.16 12.91
C LYS A 28 12.27 -5.78 12.52
N LYS A 29 11.73 -5.15 11.48
CA LYS A 29 12.16 -3.82 11.00
C LYS A 29 11.34 -2.67 11.58
N LYS A 30 10.36 -2.97 12.44
CA LYS A 30 9.54 -1.95 13.10
C LYS A 30 10.42 -0.91 13.80
N GLY A 31 10.08 0.36 13.64
CA GLY A 31 10.82 1.49 14.24
C GLY A 31 12.10 1.88 13.49
N GLN A 32 12.54 1.11 12.49
CA GLN A 32 13.64 1.54 11.64
C GLN A 32 13.17 2.65 10.69
N LEU A 33 14.07 3.59 10.38
CA LEU A 33 13.82 4.60 9.36
C LEU A 33 13.50 3.94 8.01
N VAL A 34 12.63 4.60 7.23
CA VAL A 34 12.37 4.18 5.86
C VAL A 34 13.67 4.29 5.05
N LYS A 35 13.98 3.25 4.29
CA LYS A 35 15.19 3.17 3.45
C LYS A 35 14.84 2.60 2.08
N GLY A 36 15.71 2.84 1.10
CA GLY A 36 15.62 2.21 -0.22
C GLY A 36 14.59 2.86 -1.14
N HIS A 37 14.39 4.17 -1.01
CA HIS A 37 13.54 4.95 -1.90
C HIS A 37 13.96 4.74 -3.36
N GLN A 38 12.98 4.47 -4.21
CA GLN A 38 13.21 4.35 -5.65
C GLN A 38 13.29 5.74 -6.27
N PRO A 39 13.99 5.91 -7.41
CA PRO A 39 13.88 7.14 -8.19
C PRO A 39 12.44 7.40 -8.64
N GLN A 40 12.05 8.67 -8.66
CA GLN A 40 10.71 9.14 -9.03
C GLN A 40 10.26 8.61 -10.41
N SER A 41 11.14 8.62 -11.39
CA SER A 41 10.85 8.15 -12.75
C SER A 41 10.49 6.66 -12.79
N ASN A 42 11.21 5.82 -12.04
CA ASN A 42 10.98 4.38 -12.01
C ASN A 42 9.64 4.02 -11.38
N ILE A 43 9.33 4.60 -10.22
CA ILE A 43 8.08 4.29 -9.52
C ILE A 43 6.85 4.82 -10.27
N THR A 44 6.95 6.03 -10.85
CA THR A 44 5.89 6.66 -11.65
C THR A 44 5.63 5.87 -12.93
N THR A 45 6.68 5.51 -13.68
CA THR A 45 6.54 4.73 -14.92
C THR A 45 5.91 3.37 -14.65
N LYS A 46 6.36 2.68 -13.59
CA LYS A 46 5.79 1.38 -13.21
C LYS A 46 4.31 1.48 -12.82
N PHE A 47 3.93 2.53 -12.09
CA PHE A 47 2.54 2.77 -11.72
C PHE A 47 1.66 3.10 -12.93
N MET A 48 2.10 4.01 -13.80
CA MET A 48 1.37 4.39 -15.02
C MET A 48 1.22 3.21 -15.98
N ALA A 49 2.25 2.37 -16.14
CA ALA A 49 2.17 1.14 -16.93
C ALA A 49 1.11 0.18 -16.35
N LYS A 50 1.03 0.04 -15.02
CA LYS A 50 -0.03 -0.75 -14.35
C LYS A 50 -1.42 -0.17 -14.65
N LEU A 51 -1.57 1.16 -14.53
CA LEU A 51 -2.85 1.85 -14.75
C LEU A 51 -3.32 1.69 -16.21
N LEU A 52 -2.43 1.90 -17.18
CA LEU A 52 -2.73 1.70 -18.61
C LEU A 52 -3.04 0.24 -18.94
N GLY A 53 -2.26 -0.71 -18.42
CA GLY A 53 -2.52 -2.15 -18.62
C GLY A 53 -3.91 -2.55 -18.12
N LYS A 54 -4.35 -1.98 -17.01
CA LYS A 54 -5.70 -2.18 -16.47
C LYS A 54 -6.78 -1.68 -17.42
N CYS A 55 -6.62 -0.48 -17.99
CA CYS A 55 -7.56 0.07 -18.96
C CYS A 55 -7.65 -0.76 -20.26
N ILE A 56 -6.54 -1.37 -20.68
CA ILE A 56 -6.49 -2.19 -21.91
C ILE A 56 -7.09 -3.58 -21.69
N ILE A 57 -6.78 -4.23 -20.56
CA ILE A 57 -7.18 -5.62 -20.30
C ILE A 57 -8.62 -5.71 -19.75
N THR A 58 -9.12 -4.65 -19.11
CA THR A 58 -10.51 -4.58 -18.61
C THR A 58 -11.28 -3.39 -19.16
N PRO A 59 -11.77 -3.46 -20.42
CA PRO A 59 -12.76 -2.51 -20.89
C PRO A 59 -14.10 -2.92 -20.25
N SER A 60 -14.63 -2.07 -19.36
CA SER A 60 -15.98 -2.19 -18.80
C SER A 60 -16.26 -3.29 -17.75
N SER A 61 -16.69 -2.84 -16.57
CA SER A 61 -17.92 -3.28 -15.90
C SER A 61 -18.22 -4.78 -15.69
N THR A 62 -17.22 -5.66 -15.58
CA THR A 62 -17.47 -7.08 -15.26
C THR A 62 -17.00 -7.40 -13.84
N PRO A 63 -17.91 -7.54 -12.85
CA PRO A 63 -17.55 -8.07 -11.54
C PRO A 63 -17.16 -9.54 -11.72
N GLY A 64 -15.87 -9.86 -11.56
CA GLY A 64 -15.41 -11.26 -11.63
C GLY A 64 -14.17 -11.53 -12.48
N ALA A 65 -13.61 -10.55 -13.20
CA ALA A 65 -12.33 -10.72 -13.91
C ALA A 65 -11.09 -10.69 -12.97
N GLY A 66 -11.28 -10.97 -11.68
CA GLY A 66 -10.30 -10.88 -10.60
C GLY A 66 -9.25 -12.01 -10.58
N PHE A 67 -9.09 -12.80 -11.66
CA PHE A 67 -8.14 -13.93 -11.66
C PHE A 67 -6.67 -13.50 -11.85
N ILE A 68 -6.39 -12.27 -12.30
CA ILE A 68 -5.02 -11.69 -12.30
C ILE A 68 -4.88 -10.53 -11.29
N GLU A 69 -5.98 -10.00 -10.77
CA GLU A 69 -5.96 -9.04 -9.65
C GLU A 69 -5.43 -9.70 -8.35
N THR A 70 -5.41 -11.04 -8.31
CA THR A 70 -4.81 -11.84 -7.22
C THR A 70 -3.29 -11.71 -7.09
N ILE A 71 -2.56 -11.16 -8.07
CA ILE A 71 -1.09 -11.19 -8.03
C ILE A 71 -0.47 -9.90 -7.44
N LEU A 72 -1.19 -8.77 -7.33
CA LEU A 72 -0.57 -7.47 -6.95
C LEU A 72 -1.40 -6.51 -6.07
N GLY A 73 -2.53 -6.89 -5.48
CA GLY A 73 -3.35 -6.00 -4.63
C GLY A 73 -4.42 -6.72 -3.82
N THR A 74 -4.47 -6.48 -2.52
CA THR A 74 -5.21 -7.26 -1.52
C THR A 74 -6.70 -6.88 -1.47
N ALA A 75 -7.60 -7.72 -1.99
CA ALA A 75 -9.05 -7.45 -1.99
C ALA A 75 -9.80 -7.82 -0.70
N TYR A 76 -9.14 -8.35 0.33
CA TYR A 76 -9.77 -8.46 1.64
C TYR A 76 -8.80 -7.99 2.72
N PRO A 77 -9.22 -7.09 3.64
CA PRO A 77 -8.64 -7.15 4.96
C PRO A 77 -8.79 -8.60 5.41
N PHE A 78 -7.68 -9.31 5.62
CA PHE A 78 -7.73 -10.55 6.39
C PHE A 78 -8.61 -10.28 7.62
N PRO A 79 -9.40 -11.24 8.11
CA PRO A 79 -10.28 -11.07 9.30
C PRO A 79 -9.55 -10.62 10.58
N ASN A 80 -8.23 -10.44 10.51
CA ASN A 80 -7.34 -9.89 11.52
C ASN A 80 -6.93 -8.44 11.24
N SER A 81 -7.64 -7.73 10.34
CA SER A 81 -7.41 -6.32 10.04
C SER A 81 -7.51 -5.54 11.33
N LYS A 82 -6.36 -5.04 11.76
CA LYS A 82 -6.18 -4.29 13.00
C LYS A 82 -7.30 -3.26 13.14
N VAL A 83 -7.81 -3.13 14.37
CA VAL A 83 -8.77 -2.09 14.78
C VAL A 83 -8.39 -0.76 14.10
N PRO A 84 -9.34 -0.04 13.48
CA PRO A 84 -9.07 1.25 12.86
C PRO A 84 -8.33 2.15 13.84
N TYR A 85 -7.23 2.75 13.37
CA TYR A 85 -6.44 3.60 14.25
C TYR A 85 -7.27 4.80 14.70
N PRO A 86 -7.21 5.19 15.99
CA PRO A 86 -7.86 6.40 16.43
C PRO A 86 -7.39 7.60 15.58
N PRO A 87 -8.29 8.54 15.26
CA PRO A 87 -7.92 9.73 14.51
C PRO A 87 -6.92 10.58 15.27
N CYS A 88 -6.16 11.41 14.55
CA CYS A 88 -5.37 12.47 15.18
C CYS A 88 -6.32 13.54 15.73
N THR A 89 -6.19 13.89 17.01
CA THR A 89 -7.00 14.95 17.66
C THR A 89 -6.26 16.27 17.81
N ILE A 90 -4.99 16.32 17.39
CA ILE A 90 -4.15 17.53 17.43
C ILE A 90 -4.56 18.43 16.27
N ALA A 91 -4.79 19.73 16.55
CA ALA A 91 -5.16 20.70 15.52
C ALA A 91 -4.04 20.86 14.49
N GLU A 92 -4.41 21.12 13.24
CA GLU A 92 -3.47 21.18 12.12
C GLU A 92 -2.30 22.16 12.34
N LYS A 93 -2.59 23.31 12.94
CA LYS A 93 -1.60 24.35 13.27
C LYS A 93 -0.53 23.87 14.28
N ASP A 94 -0.86 22.86 15.07
CA ASP A 94 -0.01 22.31 16.13
C ASP A 94 0.71 21.02 15.67
N LEU A 95 0.49 20.58 14.42
CA LEU A 95 1.18 19.43 13.82
C LEU A 95 2.59 19.82 13.37
N LYS A 96 3.57 19.01 13.77
CA LYS A 96 4.98 19.17 13.37
C LYS A 96 5.21 18.63 11.96
N PRO A 97 5.94 19.32 11.07
CA PRO A 97 6.32 18.73 9.80
C PRO A 97 7.21 17.49 10.02
N ILE A 98 7.05 16.47 9.17
CA ILE A 98 7.93 15.30 9.08
C ILE A 98 8.13 14.95 7.61
N ARG A 99 9.34 14.53 7.25
CA ARG A 99 9.68 14.08 5.89
C ARG A 99 9.61 12.56 5.79
N ILE A 100 9.40 12.04 4.58
CA ILE A 100 9.29 10.59 4.37
C ILE A 100 10.54 9.82 4.83
N PRO A 101 11.78 10.29 4.58
CA PRO A 101 12.99 9.61 5.06
C PRO A 101 13.12 9.59 6.59
N GLU A 102 12.45 10.50 7.30
CA GLU A 102 12.44 10.60 8.76
C GLU A 102 11.39 9.69 9.40
N MET A 103 10.45 9.17 8.61
CA MET A 103 9.43 8.26 9.09
C MET A 103 10.04 6.90 9.45
N GLN A 104 9.36 6.20 10.36
CA GLN A 104 9.74 4.85 10.80
C GLN A 104 8.70 3.83 10.35
N LEU A 105 9.16 2.60 10.07
CA LEU A 105 8.33 1.49 9.61
C LEU A 105 7.42 0.95 10.72
N ASP A 106 6.16 0.66 10.37
CA ASP A 106 5.11 0.12 11.28
C ASP A 106 4.95 0.94 12.59
N THR A 107 5.15 2.26 12.50
CA THR A 107 4.90 3.20 13.59
C THR A 107 3.91 4.30 13.18
N HIS A 108 3.22 4.86 14.19
CA HIS A 108 2.30 5.97 13.98
C HIS A 108 3.01 7.30 14.21
N HIS A 109 2.85 8.21 13.26
CA HIS A 109 3.45 9.56 13.30
C HIS A 109 2.43 10.61 13.77
N ARG A 110 1.68 10.31 14.83
CA ARG A 110 0.68 11.26 15.37
C ARG A 110 1.34 12.56 15.83
N GLY A 111 0.62 13.66 15.68
CA GLY A 111 1.17 14.99 15.96
C GLY A 111 2.13 15.51 14.89
N HIS A 112 2.27 14.79 13.78
CA HIS A 112 3.05 15.23 12.64
C HIS A 112 2.18 15.37 11.38
N LYS A 113 2.67 16.17 10.42
CA LYS A 113 2.10 16.32 9.09
C LYS A 113 3.19 16.17 8.04
N VAL A 114 2.83 15.60 6.90
CA VAL A 114 3.67 15.55 5.70
C VAL A 114 2.90 16.20 4.57
N LEU A 115 3.55 17.07 3.81
CA LEU A 115 2.97 17.64 2.60
C LEU A 115 3.34 16.73 1.43
N LEU A 116 2.35 16.41 0.59
CA LEU A 116 2.52 15.50 -0.53
C LEU A 116 2.09 16.15 -1.84
N HIS A 117 2.92 16.01 -2.87
CA HIS A 117 2.59 16.35 -4.26
C HIS A 117 2.24 15.06 -5.01
N ILE A 118 1.06 15.02 -5.63
CA ILE A 118 0.58 13.84 -6.36
C ILE A 118 1.17 13.82 -7.78
N LEU A 119 1.85 12.73 -8.13
CA LEU A 119 2.57 12.56 -9.39
C LEU A 119 1.79 11.79 -10.47
N THR A 120 0.77 11.03 -10.06
CA THR A 120 -0.02 10.20 -10.98
C THR A 120 -1.51 10.34 -10.71
N PRO A 121 -2.39 10.14 -11.71
CA PRO A 121 -3.82 9.96 -11.46
C PRO A 121 -4.08 8.83 -10.46
N PRO A 122 -5.05 8.98 -9.54
CA PRO A 122 -5.33 7.94 -8.55
C PRO A 122 -6.07 6.73 -9.17
N ASP A 123 -5.64 5.52 -8.84
CA ASP A 123 -6.45 4.29 -9.00
C ASP A 123 -7.36 4.19 -7.78
N ARG A 124 -8.67 3.95 -8.00
CA ARG A 124 -9.70 3.96 -6.94
C ARG A 124 -10.43 2.62 -6.78
N ASN A 125 -9.96 1.54 -7.39
CA ASN A 125 -10.70 0.27 -7.38
C ASN A 125 -10.67 -0.45 -6.02
N GLU A 126 -9.52 -0.49 -5.35
CA GLU A 126 -9.35 -1.18 -4.05
C GLU A 126 -9.25 -0.22 -2.87
N ALA A 127 -8.58 0.90 -3.11
CA ALA A 127 -8.25 1.99 -2.19
C ALA A 127 -7.95 3.20 -3.07
N VAL A 128 -7.79 4.40 -2.49
CA VAL A 128 -7.21 5.50 -3.26
C VAL A 128 -5.69 5.30 -3.28
N LEU A 129 -5.18 4.85 -4.43
CA LEU A 129 -3.76 4.60 -4.69
C LEU A 129 -3.21 5.66 -5.63
N ALA A 130 -2.09 6.29 -5.28
CA ALA A 130 -1.38 7.21 -6.16
C ALA A 130 0.11 7.22 -5.85
N ILE A 131 0.95 7.58 -6.82
CA ILE A 131 2.33 7.97 -6.52
C ILE A 131 2.33 9.42 -6.08
N ALA A 132 3.01 9.68 -4.97
CA ALA A 132 3.19 11.01 -4.40
C ALA A 132 4.64 11.19 -3.97
N GLU A 133 5.06 12.44 -3.80
CA GLU A 133 6.36 12.80 -3.24
C GLU A 133 6.21 13.81 -2.10
N ASP A 134 7.16 13.82 -1.18
CA ASP A 134 7.28 14.90 -0.21
C ASP A 134 8.05 16.11 -0.77
N GLU A 135 8.24 17.13 0.07
CA GLU A 135 8.97 18.35 -0.29
C GLU A 135 10.45 18.11 -0.68
N GLU A 136 11.05 16.98 -0.29
CA GLU A 136 12.41 16.61 -0.71
C GLU A 136 12.44 15.79 -2.01
N GLY A 137 11.27 15.54 -2.62
CA GLY A 137 11.15 14.72 -3.83
C GLY A 137 11.28 13.23 -3.54
N THR A 138 11.05 12.78 -2.29
CA THR A 138 11.08 11.36 -1.93
C THR A 138 9.77 10.70 -2.39
N PRO A 139 9.79 9.82 -3.41
CA PRO A 139 8.55 9.32 -3.97
C PRO A 139 8.08 8.06 -3.23
N ILE A 140 6.78 7.95 -3.03
CA ILE A 140 6.11 6.83 -2.36
C ILE A 140 4.83 6.42 -3.08
N LEU A 141 4.40 5.19 -2.83
CA LEU A 141 3.03 4.76 -3.10
C LEU A 141 2.15 5.18 -1.92
N LEU A 142 1.29 6.17 -2.13
CA LEU A 142 0.23 6.54 -1.21
C LEU A 142 -0.92 5.53 -1.30
N ARG A 143 -1.38 5.04 -0.15
CA ARG A 143 -2.57 4.18 -0.03
C ARG A 143 -3.46 4.75 1.07
N LEU A 144 -4.65 5.20 0.68
CA LEU A 144 -5.68 5.71 1.59
C LEU A 144 -6.89 4.76 1.57
N PHE A 145 -7.33 4.36 2.76
CA PHE A 145 -8.48 3.49 3.00
C PHE A 145 -9.68 4.29 3.50
#